data_AF-A0A9C9KZE3-F1
#
_entry.id   AF-A0A9C9KZE3-F1
#
_cell.length_a   1.000
_cell.length_b   1.000
_cell.length_c   1.000
_cell.angle_alpha   90.00
_cell.angle_beta   90.00
_cell.angle_gamma   90.00
#
_symmetry.space_group_name_H-M   'P 1'
#
loop_
_entity.id
_entity.type
_entity.pdbx_description
1 polymer ?
#
loop_
_entity_poly.entity_id
_entity_poly.type
_entity_poly.pdbx_seq_one_letter_code
_entity_poly.pdbx_strand_id
1 'polypeptide(L)'
;MRDYSNIPVLMWQNAISAKKAMAQVRHEEPLIIQMPDDFNMDIDISICGCSAGKSPEHHLNCHVKNILEMLADKNQMPELAELANVAHTAGQVMDIETDNLRLIIHD
;
A
#
# COMPACT_ATOMS: atom_id res chain seq x y z
N MET A 1 -7.31 2.80 -15.33
CA MET A 1 -7.06 3.45 -14.04
C MET A 1 -8.38 3.42 -13.32
N ARG A 2 -8.47 2.65 -12.24
CA ARG A 2 -9.68 2.59 -11.41
C ARG A 2 -9.95 4.03 -10.92
N ASP A 3 -11.22 4.37 -10.78
CA ASP A 3 -11.60 5.65 -10.21
C ASP A 3 -11.46 5.57 -8.69
N TYR A 4 -10.43 6.21 -8.15
CA TYR A 4 -10.15 6.23 -6.72
C TYR A 4 -10.83 7.40 -5.99
N SER A 5 -11.64 8.21 -6.68
CA SER A 5 -12.28 9.41 -6.09
C SER A 5 -13.21 9.10 -4.91
N ASN A 6 -13.73 7.87 -4.83
CA ASN A 6 -14.64 7.42 -3.78
C ASN A 6 -13.96 6.52 -2.72
N ILE A 7 -12.65 6.28 -2.82
CA ILE A 7 -11.93 5.44 -1.86
C ILE A 7 -11.49 6.31 -0.67
N PRO A 8 -11.71 5.86 0.58
CA PRO A 8 -11.25 6.60 1.75
C PRO A 8 -9.73 6.78 1.73
N VAL A 9 -9.28 7.97 2.16
CA VAL A 9 -7.86 8.29 2.32
C VAL A 9 -7.50 8.29 3.81
N LEU A 10 -6.46 7.55 4.15
CA LEU A 10 -5.87 7.51 5.49
C LEU A 10 -4.45 8.07 5.44
N MET A 11 -4.22 9.14 6.20
CA MET A 11 -2.88 9.68 6.41
C MET A 11 -2.08 8.76 7.34
N TRP A 12 -0.91 8.30 6.90
CA TRP A 12 0.00 7.51 7.73
C TRP A 12 0.78 8.42 8.67
N GLN A 13 0.65 8.21 9.98
CA GLN A 13 1.28 9.07 10.99
C GLN A 13 1.94 8.28 12.12
N ASN A 14 1.33 7.17 12.55
CA ASN A 14 1.79 6.39 13.71
C ASN A 14 1.09 5.02 13.78
N ALA A 15 1.33 4.29 14.87
CA ALA A 15 0.69 3.01 15.14
C ALA A 15 -0.86 3.06 15.16
N ILE A 16 -1.49 4.21 15.41
CA ILE A 16 -2.96 4.35 15.36
C ILE A 16 -3.45 4.32 13.91
N SER A 17 -2.77 5.00 12.98
CA SER A 17 -3.12 4.90 11.55
C SER A 17 -2.94 3.46 11.05
N ALA A 18 -1.88 2.76 11.47
CA ALA A 18 -1.70 1.36 11.10
C ALA A 18 -2.87 0.46 11.55
N LYS A 19 -3.35 0.62 12.79
CA LYS A 19 -4.52 -0.12 13.29
C LYS A 19 -5.80 0.18 12.51
N LYS A 20 -6.01 1.43 12.08
CA LYS A 20 -7.15 1.81 11.23
C LYS A 20 -7.04 1.16 9.85
N ALA A 21 -5.86 1.17 9.24
CA ALA A 21 -5.61 0.50 7.97
C ALA A 21 -5.90 -1.00 8.06
N MET A 22 -5.36 -1.68 9.08
CA MET A 22 -5.62 -3.10 9.32
C MET A 22 -7.11 -3.40 9.52
N ALA A 23 -7.86 -2.53 10.21
CA ALA A 23 -9.29 -2.72 10.39
C ALA A 23 -10.05 -2.65 9.06
N GLN A 24 -9.76 -1.65 8.22
CA GLN A 24 -10.36 -1.50 6.88
C GLN A 24 -10.07 -2.73 6.00
N VAL A 25 -8.80 -3.13 5.94
CA VAL A 25 -8.35 -4.28 5.16
C VAL A 25 -8.99 -5.59 5.62
N ARG A 26 -9.19 -5.78 6.93
CA ARG A 26 -9.91 -6.96 7.47
C ARG A 26 -11.38 -7.01 7.07
N HIS A 27 -11.98 -5.86 6.78
CA HIS A 27 -13.33 -5.76 6.26
C HIS A 27 -13.37 -5.79 4.72
N GLU A 28 -12.24 -6.06 4.07
CA GLU A 28 -12.09 -6.08 2.60
C GLU A 28 -12.50 -4.73 1.96
N GLU A 29 -12.39 -3.65 2.72
CA GLU A 29 -12.69 -2.30 2.23
C GLU A 29 -11.45 -1.69 1.56
N PRO A 30 -11.59 -1.12 0.35
CA PRO A 30 -10.48 -0.48 -0.33
C PRO A 30 -10.04 0.78 0.43
N LEU A 31 -8.74 1.04 0.42
CA LEU A 31 -8.14 2.12 1.20
C LEU A 31 -6.95 2.74 0.48
N ILE A 32 -6.92 4.08 0.40
CA ILE A 32 -5.72 4.82 0.04
C ILE A 32 -4.96 5.18 1.31
N ILE A 33 -3.71 4.77 1.40
CA ILE A 33 -2.78 5.18 2.44
C ILE A 33 -1.87 6.26 1.84
N GLN A 34 -1.97 7.47 2.40
CA GLN A 34 -1.11 8.58 2.06
C GLN A 34 0.09 8.57 2.99
N MET A 35 1.28 8.30 2.43
CA MET A 35 2.53 8.26 3.18
C MET A 35 3.08 9.68 3.40
N PRO A 36 3.90 9.90 4.46
CA PRO A 36 4.52 11.19 4.72
C PRO A 36 5.62 11.51 3.68
N ASP A 37 5.97 12.79 3.54
CA ASP A 37 6.89 13.28 2.52
C ASP A 37 8.32 12.71 2.61
N ASP A 38 8.72 12.24 3.79
CA ASP A 38 10.02 11.62 4.05
C ASP A 38 10.03 10.10 3.83
N PHE A 39 8.90 9.53 3.40
CA PHE A 39 8.77 8.10 3.18
C PHE A 39 9.54 7.63 1.96
N ASN A 40 10.32 6.56 2.13
CA ASN A 40 11.06 5.94 1.06
C ASN A 40 10.17 4.97 0.25
N MET A 41 9.77 5.40 -0.96
CA MET A 41 8.98 4.63 -1.93
C MET A 41 9.83 3.79 -2.91
N ASP A 42 11.14 3.66 -2.69
CA ASP A 42 12.01 2.88 -3.57
C ASP A 42 11.66 1.39 -3.49
N ILE A 43 10.94 0.89 -4.49
CA ILE A 43 10.50 -0.50 -4.60
C ILE A 43 11.22 -1.21 -5.76
N ASP A 44 11.60 -2.46 -5.53
CA ASP A 44 12.07 -3.32 -6.61
C ASP A 44 10.87 -3.98 -7.31
N ILE A 45 10.42 -3.35 -8.39
CA ILE A 45 9.23 -3.78 -9.15
C ILE A 45 9.40 -5.20 -9.71
N SER A 46 10.65 -5.65 -9.94
CA SER A 46 10.92 -6.97 -10.53
C SER A 46 10.48 -8.14 -9.64
N ILE A 47 10.44 -7.93 -8.32
CA ILE A 47 10.03 -8.94 -7.33
C ILE A 47 8.60 -8.75 -6.80
N CYS A 48 7.96 -7.63 -7.17
CA CYS A 48 6.65 -7.25 -6.63
C CYS A 48 5.46 -7.70 -7.50
N GLY A 49 5.73 -8.29 -8.68
CA GLY A 49 4.72 -8.83 -9.59
C GLY A 49 3.70 -7.80 -10.08
N CYS A 50 4.06 -6.53 -10.05
CA CYS A 50 3.21 -5.44 -10.50
C CYS A 50 3.02 -5.47 -12.03
N SER A 51 1.83 -5.09 -12.48
CA SER A 51 1.58 -4.68 -13.86
C SER A 51 1.94 -3.21 -14.04
N ALA A 52 2.35 -2.82 -15.26
CA ALA A 52 2.60 -1.43 -15.59
C ALA A 52 1.30 -0.60 -15.58
N GLY A 53 1.33 0.57 -14.97
CA GLY A 53 0.26 1.56 -15.03
C GLY A 53 0.28 2.39 -16.32
N LYS A 54 -0.50 3.48 -16.33
CA LYS A 54 -0.51 4.44 -17.45
C LYS A 54 0.74 5.33 -17.49
N SER A 55 1.38 5.52 -16.35
CA SER A 55 2.60 6.28 -16.13
C SER A 55 3.64 5.36 -15.45
N PRO A 56 4.94 5.65 -15.63
CA PRO A 56 6.00 4.84 -15.04
C PRO A 56 6.02 4.87 -13.51
N GLU A 57 5.42 5.89 -12.89
CA GLU A 57 5.28 6.06 -11.44
C GLU A 57 4.08 5.27 -10.86
N HIS A 58 3.26 4.65 -11.72
CA HIS A 58 2.07 3.92 -11.32
C HIS A 58 2.26 2.42 -11.57
N HIS A 59 2.14 1.65 -10.49
CA HIS A 59 2.26 0.19 -10.52
C HIS A 59 0.94 -0.41 -10.05
N LEU A 60 0.43 -1.39 -10.81
CA LEU A 60 -0.92 -1.91 -10.60
C LEU A 60 -0.91 -3.38 -10.19
N ASN A 61 -1.88 -3.78 -9.37
CA ASN A 61 -2.11 -5.17 -8.93
C ASN A 61 -0.85 -5.86 -8.39
N CYS A 62 -0.03 -5.11 -7.65
CA CYS A 62 1.18 -5.64 -7.03
C CYS A 62 0.84 -6.65 -5.93
N HIS A 63 1.76 -7.57 -5.66
CA HIS A 63 1.68 -8.45 -4.50
C HIS A 63 1.81 -7.63 -3.22
N VAL A 64 0.67 -7.40 -2.54
CA VAL A 64 0.57 -6.53 -1.37
C VAL A 64 1.56 -6.91 -0.27
N LYS A 65 1.80 -8.21 -0.07
CA LYS A 65 2.72 -8.71 0.95
C LYS A 65 4.16 -8.28 0.68
N ASN A 66 4.66 -8.58 -0.51
CA ASN A 66 6.05 -8.29 -0.90
C ASN A 66 6.34 -6.79 -0.83
N ILE A 67 5.40 -5.96 -1.30
CA ILE A 67 5.53 -4.51 -1.26
C ILE A 67 5.58 -3.99 0.16
N LEU A 68 4.59 -4.34 0.99
CA LEU A 68 4.49 -3.79 2.33
C LEU A 68 5.62 -4.28 3.25
N GLU A 69 6.09 -5.52 3.09
CA GLU A 69 7.27 -6.03 3.81
C GLU A 69 8.54 -5.29 3.39
N MET A 70 8.77 -5.09 2.10
CA MET A 70 9.94 -4.34 1.62
C MET A 70 9.93 -2.89 2.09
N LEU A 71 8.76 -2.24 2.02
CA LEU A 71 8.59 -0.87 2.48
C LEU A 71 8.74 -0.75 4.01
N ALA A 72 8.27 -1.76 4.76
CA ALA A 72 8.47 -1.85 6.21
C ALA A 72 9.97 -1.86 6.56
N ASP A 73 10.74 -2.73 5.89
CA ASP A 73 12.18 -2.87 6.13
C ASP A 73 12.95 -1.60 5.77
N LYS A 74 12.65 -1.00 4.60
CA LYS A 74 13.30 0.24 4.13
C LYS A 74 13.04 1.43 5.03
N ASN A 75 11.85 1.53 5.60
CA ASN A 75 11.43 2.68 6.42
C ASN A 75 11.51 2.42 7.92
N GLN A 76 11.93 1.21 8.35
CA GLN A 76 11.94 0.78 9.75
C GLN A 76 10.55 0.92 10.42
N MET A 77 9.51 0.55 9.67
CA MET A 77 8.10 0.65 10.08
C MET A 77 7.49 -0.76 10.20
N PRO A 78 7.68 -1.46 11.34
CA PRO A 78 7.20 -2.84 11.51
C PRO A 78 5.69 -2.97 11.34
N GLU A 79 4.92 -1.92 11.58
CA GLU A 79 3.47 -1.92 11.41
C GLU A 79 3.03 -2.09 9.95
N LEU A 80 3.87 -1.73 8.97
CA LEU A 80 3.62 -2.02 7.55
C LEU A 80 3.74 -3.52 7.28
N ALA A 81 4.67 -4.22 7.93
CA ALA A 81 4.79 -5.68 7.81
C ALA A 81 3.61 -6.41 8.49
N GLU A 82 3.08 -5.87 9.58
CA GLU A 82 1.82 -6.37 10.16
C GLU A 82 0.65 -6.19 9.19
N LEU A 83 0.52 -5.01 8.58
CA LEU A 83 -0.49 -4.73 7.56
C LEU A 83 -0.33 -5.65 6.34
N ALA A 84 0.91 -5.95 5.93
CA ALA A 84 1.22 -6.88 4.84
C ALA A 84 0.57 -8.25 5.05
N ASN A 85 0.70 -8.79 6.27
CA ASN A 85 0.13 -10.09 6.62
C ASN A 85 -1.41 -10.05 6.64
N VAL A 86 -1.99 -8.97 7.14
CA VAL A 86 -3.45 -8.78 7.16
C VAL A 86 -3.99 -8.68 5.73
N ALA A 87 -3.40 -7.85 4.88
CA ALA A 87 -3.83 -7.65 3.50
C ALA A 87 -3.66 -8.92 2.66
N HIS A 88 -2.56 -9.63 2.83
CA HIS A 88 -2.34 -10.90 2.16
C HIS A 88 -3.38 -11.96 2.56
N THR A 89 -3.71 -12.04 3.85
CA THR A 89 -4.70 -13.00 4.35
C THR A 89 -6.11 -12.66 3.83
N ALA A 90 -6.41 -11.37 3.67
CA ALA A 90 -7.66 -10.88 3.07
C ALA A 90 -7.68 -10.99 1.53
N GLY A 91 -6.64 -11.57 0.91
CA GLY A 91 -6.56 -11.73 -0.55
C GLY A 91 -6.44 -10.43 -1.34
N GLN A 92 -6.08 -9.32 -0.68
CA GLN A 92 -5.99 -8.01 -1.32
C GLN A 92 -4.74 -7.90 -2.19
N VAL A 93 -4.80 -7.00 -3.17
CA VAL A 93 -3.67 -6.54 -3.96
C VAL A 93 -3.41 -5.05 -3.65
N MET A 94 -2.36 -4.50 -4.26
CA MET A 94 -2.01 -3.10 -4.05
C MET A 94 -1.65 -2.40 -5.36
N ASP A 95 -2.19 -1.21 -5.56
CA ASP A 95 -1.69 -0.23 -6.53
C ASP A 95 -0.79 0.78 -5.82
N ILE A 96 0.21 1.31 -6.54
CA ILE A 96 1.23 2.20 -5.99
C ILE A 96 1.38 3.41 -6.91
N GLU A 97 1.34 4.61 -6.33
CA GLU A 97 1.63 5.86 -7.01
C GLU A 97 2.84 6.51 -6.32
N THR A 98 4.03 6.35 -6.92
CA THR A 98 5.30 6.78 -6.28
C THR A 98 5.48 8.29 -6.29
N ASP A 99 4.89 8.99 -7.25
CA ASP A 99 4.90 10.45 -7.39
C ASP A 99 4.05 11.16 -6.32
N ASN A 100 2.94 10.52 -5.92
CA ASN A 100 2.01 11.04 -4.92
C ASN A 100 2.18 10.41 -3.53
N LEU A 101 3.15 9.51 -3.36
CA LEU A 101 3.40 8.78 -2.11
C LEU A 101 2.16 8.02 -1.61
N ARG A 102 1.44 7.35 -2.52
CA ARG A 102 0.20 6.62 -2.21
C ARG A 102 0.37 5.13 -2.37
N LEU A 103 -0.16 4.41 -1.39
CA LEU A 103 -0.34 2.96 -1.41
C LEU A 103 -1.84 2.68 -1.40
N ILE A 104 -2.37 1.98 -2.38
CA ILE A 104 -3.80 1.79 -2.57
C ILE A 104 -4.10 0.30 -2.44
N ILE A 105 -4.73 -0.10 -1.33
CA ILE A 105 -5.10 -1.50 -1.08
C ILE A 105 -6.53 -1.74 -1.59
N HIS A 106 -6.73 -2.83 -2.32
CA HIS A 106 -8.03 -3.21 -2.86
C HIS A 106 -8.10 -4.70 -3.26
N ASP A 107 -9.27 -5.12 -3.72
CA ASP A 107 -9.56 -6.44 -4.28
C ASP A 107 -8.99 -6.69 -5.68
#